data_AF-A0A7J9LGX4-F1
#
_entry.id   AF-A0A7J9LGX4-F1
#
_cell.length_a   1.000
_cell.length_b   1.000
_cell.length_c   1.000
_cell.angle_alpha   90.00
_cell.angle_beta   90.00
_cell.angle_gamma   90.00
#
_symmetry.space_group_name_H-M   'P 1'
#
loop_
_entity.id
_entity.type
_entity.pdbx_description
1 polymer ?
#
loop_
_entity_poly.entity_id
_entity_poly.type
_entity_poly.pdbx_seq_one_letter_code
_entity_poly.pdbx_strand_id
1 'polypeptide(L)'
;MEGPTPISALIHAATMVAVGIFLVARLFPLFIVIPYIVNLISLIGIITILFGATFALAQKDIKRGFAYSTMSQLGYMMLALGMGSYHAALFHLITHAY
;
A
#
# COMPACT_ATOMS: atom_id res chain seq x y z
N MET A 1 -11.40 13.62 3.84
CA MET A 1 -11.76 13.15 2.49
C MET A 1 -12.98 13.93 2.07
N GLU A 2 -12.90 14.71 0.99
CA GLU A 2 -13.96 15.62 0.56
C GLU A 2 -14.95 14.96 -0.40
N GLY A 3 -14.55 13.86 -1.04
CA GLY A 3 -15.39 13.13 -1.99
C GLY A 3 -16.54 12.34 -1.33
N PRO A 4 -17.61 12.05 -2.10
CA PRO A 4 -18.63 11.07 -1.73
C PRO A 4 -18.01 9.74 -1.33
N THR A 5 -18.64 9.06 -0.36
CA THR A 5 -18.18 7.77 0.18
C THR A 5 -17.88 6.71 -0.89
N PRO A 6 -18.73 6.47 -1.92
CA PRO A 6 -18.44 5.48 -2.95
C PRO A 6 -17.22 5.85 -3.83
N ILE A 7 -16.98 7.14 -4.07
CA ILE A 7 -15.82 7.59 -4.85
C ILE A 7 -14.54 7.39 -4.03
N SER A 8 -14.59 7.72 -2.74
CA SER A 8 -13.48 7.49 -1.81
C SER A 8 -13.13 6.00 -1.73
N ALA A 9 -14.13 5.13 -1.65
CA ALA A 9 -13.92 3.68 -1.64
C ALA A 9 -13.24 3.19 -2.93
N LEU A 10 -13.72 3.62 -4.10
CA LEU A 10 -13.14 3.21 -5.38
C LEU A 10 -11.67 3.66 -5.55
N ILE A 11 -11.35 4.88 -5.11
CA ILE A 11 -9.99 5.44 -5.21
C ILE A 11 -9.03 4.71 -4.26
N HIS A 12 -9.46 4.47 -3.02
CA HIS A 12 -8.61 3.92 -1.96
C HIS A 12 -8.53 2.39 -1.97
N ALA A 13 -9.54 1.67 -2.44
CA ALA A 13 -9.50 0.21 -2.46
C ALA A 13 -9.02 -0.34 -3.80
N ALA A 14 -9.56 0.16 -4.93
CA ALA A 14 -9.52 -0.58 -6.19
C ALA A 14 -8.64 0.05 -7.30
N THR A 15 -8.46 1.38 -7.31
CA THR A 15 -7.92 2.07 -8.50
C THR A 15 -6.61 2.82 -8.24
N MET A 16 -6.67 4.04 -7.73
CA MET A 16 -5.53 4.98 -7.73
C MET A 16 -4.31 4.42 -6.99
N VAL A 17 -4.51 3.80 -5.83
CA VAL A 17 -3.40 3.24 -5.05
C VAL A 17 -2.93 1.87 -5.54
N ALA A 18 -3.82 1.10 -6.19
CA ALA A 18 -3.45 -0.17 -6.82
C ALA A 18 -2.48 0.01 -7.99
N VAL A 19 -2.61 1.11 -8.74
CA VAL A 19 -1.71 1.44 -9.86
C VAL A 19 -0.25 1.56 -9.40
N GLY A 20 0.01 2.16 -8.23
CA GLY A 20 1.36 2.29 -7.69
C GLY A 20 2.00 0.94 -7.37
N ILE A 21 1.26 0.07 -6.68
CA ILE A 21 1.70 -1.30 -6.36
C ILE A 21 1.92 -2.10 -7.64
N PHE A 22 0.99 -2.01 -8.60
CA PHE A 22 1.09 -2.70 -9.88
C PHE A 22 2.33 -2.29 -10.67
N LEU A 23 2.66 -1.00 -10.72
CA LEU A 23 3.88 -0.52 -11.42
C LEU A 23 5.14 -1.13 -10.80
N VAL A 24 5.27 -1.10 -9.47
CA VAL A 24 6.44 -1.66 -8.77
C VAL A 24 6.51 -3.17 -8.98
N ALA A 25 5.37 -3.86 -8.89
CA ALA A 25 5.25 -5.28 -9.15
C ALA A 25 5.65 -5.62 -10.61
N ARG A 26 5.25 -4.80 -11.59
CA ARG A 26 5.60 -5.02 -13.00
C ARG A 26 7.09 -4.86 -13.27
N LEU A 27 7.74 -3.91 -12.59
CA LEU A 27 9.18 -3.67 -12.66
C LEU A 27 9.98 -4.55 -11.69
N PHE A 28 9.33 -5.42 -10.92
CA PHE A 28 9.97 -6.27 -9.91
C PHE A 28 11.15 -7.11 -10.44
N PRO A 29 11.10 -7.71 -11.65
CA PRO A 29 12.26 -8.42 -12.21
C PRO A 29 13.51 -7.54 -12.39
N LEU A 30 13.33 -6.22 -12.59
CA LEU A 30 14.43 -5.26 -12.66
C LEU A 30 14.92 -4.88 -11.25
N PHE A 31 14.00 -4.70 -10.29
CA PHE A 31 14.38 -4.30 -8.94
C PHE A 31 15.07 -5.42 -8.17
N ILE A 32 14.65 -6.68 -8.33
CA ILE A 32 15.19 -7.81 -7.55
C ILE A 32 16.69 -8.02 -7.75
N VAL A 33 17.24 -7.63 -8.91
CA VAL A 33 18.69 -7.73 -9.20
C VAL A 33 19.49 -6.56 -8.64
N ILE A 34 18.85 -5.55 -8.05
CA ILE A 34 19.47 -4.37 -7.45
C ILE A 34 19.13 -4.33 -5.95
N PRO A 35 19.93 -4.98 -5.07
CA PRO A 35 19.60 -5.15 -3.65
C PRO A 35 19.31 -3.84 -2.91
N TYR A 36 20.01 -2.75 -3.28
CA TYR A 36 19.79 -1.44 -2.69
C TYR A 36 18.36 -0.91 -2.91
N ILE A 37 17.79 -1.12 -4.10
CA ILE A 37 16.44 -0.66 -4.43
C ILE A 37 15.39 -1.47 -3.66
N VAL A 38 15.56 -2.79 -3.58
CA VAL A 38 14.64 -3.68 -2.86
C VAL A 38 14.62 -3.36 -1.35
N ASN A 39 15.80 -3.11 -0.78
CA ASN A 39 15.92 -2.66 0.62
C ASN A 39 15.27 -1.29 0.84
N LEU A 40 15.39 -0.36 -0.10
CA LEU A 40 14.74 0.94 -0.03
C LEU A 40 13.21 0.82 -0.09
N ILE A 41 12.69 -0.02 -0.99
CA ILE A 41 11.25 -0.34 -1.09
C ILE A 41 10.74 -0.93 0.24
N SER A 42 11.48 -1.88 0.82
CA SER A 42 11.17 -2.48 2.12
C SER A 42 11.14 -1.44 3.24
N LEU A 43 12.15 -0.57 3.31
CA LEU A 43 12.24 0.50 4.31
C LEU A 43 11.05 1.47 4.22
N ILE A 44 10.73 1.92 3.01
CA ILE A 44 9.57 2.80 2.77
C ILE A 44 8.28 2.08 3.15
N GLY A 45 8.15 0.79 2.84
CA GLY A 45 7.02 -0.05 3.25
C GLY A 45 6.82 -0.05 4.76
N ILE A 46 7.88 -0.34 5.54
CA ILE A 46 7.84 -0.35 7.01
C ILE A 46 7.43 1.01 7.58
N ILE A 47 8.04 2.09 7.09
CA ILE A 47 7.72 3.45 7.54
C ILE A 47 6.25 3.78 7.26
N THR A 48 5.75 3.38 6.09
CA THR A 48 4.36 3.63 5.68
C THR A 48 3.35 2.84 6.53
N ILE A 49 3.66 1.58 6.88
CA ILE A 49 2.84 0.78 7.81
C ILE A 49 2.72 1.50 9.16
N LEU A 50 3.86 1.89 9.74
CA LEU A 50 3.90 2.50 11.07
C LEU A 50 3.13 3.82 11.10
N PHE A 51 3.38 4.73 10.14
CA PHE A 51 2.66 6.00 10.10
C PHE A 51 1.18 5.83 9.77
N GLY A 52 0.82 4.96 8.82
CA GLY A 52 -0.58 4.70 8.49
C GLY A 52 -1.37 4.15 9.68
N ALA A 53 -0.83 3.15 10.37
CA ALA A 53 -1.50 2.54 11.52
C ALA A 53 -1.61 3.52 12.70
N THR A 54 -0.53 4.21 13.05
CA THR A 54 -0.52 5.17 14.18
C THR A 54 -1.44 6.36 13.92
N PHE A 55 -1.44 6.93 12.72
CA PHE A 55 -2.32 8.05 12.39
C PHE A 55 -3.78 7.63 12.26
N ALA A 56 -4.08 6.40 11.81
CA ALA A 56 -5.44 5.87 11.79
C ALA A 56 -6.07 5.85 13.19
N LEU A 57 -5.32 5.41 14.20
CA LEU A 57 -5.78 5.37 15.60
C LEU A 57 -6.07 6.76 16.18
N ALA A 58 -5.38 7.79 15.70
CA ALA A 58 -5.57 9.17 16.14
C ALA A 58 -6.74 9.88 15.44
N GLN A 59 -7.36 9.29 14.41
CA GLN A 59 -8.45 9.94 13.68
C GLN A 59 -9.79 9.86 14.43
N LYS A 60 -10.45 11.01 14.56
CA LYS A 60 -11.84 11.10 15.04
C LYS A 60 -12.88 10.93 13.93
N ASP A 61 -12.48 11.15 12.68
CA ASP A 61 -13.33 10.99 11.50
C ASP A 61 -13.11 9.61 10.89
N ILE A 62 -14.19 8.84 10.75
CA ILE A 62 -14.15 7.45 10.27
C ILE A 62 -13.55 7.37 8.86
N LYS A 63 -13.90 8.29 7.95
CA LYS A 63 -13.37 8.27 6.58
C LYS A 63 -11.86 8.51 6.57
N ARG A 64 -11.37 9.46 7.35
CA ARG A 64 -9.92 9.68 7.52
C ARG A 64 -9.24 8.48 8.15
N GLY A 65 -9.87 7.84 9.13
CA GLY A 65 -9.38 6.60 9.74
C GLY A 65 -9.17 5.50 8.69
N PHE A 66 -10.17 5.26 7.83
CA PHE A 66 -10.06 4.33 6.71
C PHE A 66 -8.99 4.73 5.67
N ALA A 67 -8.83 6.02 5.38
CA ALA A 67 -7.78 6.46 4.46
C ALA A 67 -6.37 6.12 4.99
N TYR A 68 -6.13 6.32 6.28
CA TYR A 68 -4.84 5.97 6.91
C TYR A 68 -4.66 4.45 7.07
N SER A 69 -5.74 3.69 7.28
CA SER A 69 -5.64 2.23 7.26
C SER A 69 -5.28 1.72 5.86
N THR A 70 -5.88 2.26 4.79
CA THR A 70 -5.45 2.00 3.41
C THR A 70 -3.97 2.33 3.20
N MET A 71 -3.49 3.49 3.67
CA MET A 71 -2.07 3.85 3.58
C MET A 71 -1.19 2.77 4.22
N SER A 72 -1.55 2.29 5.42
CA SER A 72 -0.82 1.19 6.07
C SER A 72 -0.86 -0.11 5.27
N GLN A 73 -2.00 -0.45 4.65
CA GLN A 73 -2.15 -1.67 3.84
C GLN A 73 -1.26 -1.64 2.59
N LEU A 74 -1.14 -0.49 1.94
CA LEU A 74 -0.20 -0.31 0.82
C LEU A 74 1.26 -0.45 1.28
N GLY A 75 1.56 -0.01 2.50
CA GLY A 75 2.85 -0.26 3.14
C GLY A 75 3.17 -1.75 3.26
N TYR A 76 2.20 -2.60 3.62
CA TYR A 76 2.36 -4.06 3.64
C TYR A 76 2.64 -4.62 2.24
N MET A 77 1.92 -4.16 1.22
CA MET A 77 2.15 -4.60 -0.17
C MET A 77 3.55 -4.20 -0.67
N MET A 78 3.99 -2.97 -0.37
CA MET A 78 5.33 -2.51 -0.70
C MET A 78 6.41 -3.28 0.07
N LEU A 79 6.18 -3.58 1.35
CA LEU A 79 7.09 -4.41 2.14
C LEU A 79 7.21 -5.82 1.57
N ALA A 80 6.10 -6.44 1.14
CA ALA A 80 6.12 -7.75 0.49
C ALA A 80 6.95 -7.75 -0.80
N LEU A 81 6.81 -6.71 -1.64
CA LEU A 81 7.68 -6.50 -2.80
C LEU A 81 9.15 -6.29 -2.39
N GLY A 82 9.39 -5.50 -1.34
CA GLY A 82 10.72 -5.25 -0.77
C GLY A 82 11.37 -6.47 -0.10
N MET A 83 10.59 -7.49 0.26
CA MET A 83 11.10 -8.79 0.74
C MET A 83 11.25 -9.82 -0.38
N GLY A 84 10.96 -9.43 -1.63
CA GLY A 84 11.08 -10.29 -2.79
C GLY A 84 9.84 -11.14 -3.09
N SER A 85 8.73 -10.93 -2.39
CA SER A 85 7.52 -11.73 -2.54
C SER A 85 6.46 -11.04 -3.40
N TYR A 86 6.62 -11.16 -4.73
CA TYR A 86 5.65 -10.67 -5.72
C TYR A 86 4.24 -11.26 -5.52
N HIS A 87 4.16 -12.57 -5.30
CA HIS A 87 2.89 -13.27 -5.15
C HIS A 87 2.10 -12.79 -3.91
N ALA A 88 2.79 -12.59 -2.78
CA ALA A 88 2.15 -12.08 -1.57
C ALA A 88 1.63 -10.64 -1.77
N ALA A 89 2.42 -9.78 -2.43
CA ALA A 89 2.00 -8.40 -2.71
C ALA A 89 0.74 -8.33 -3.57
N LEU A 90 0.64 -9.15 -4.64
CA LEU A 90 -0.55 -9.19 -5.50
C LEU A 90 -1.75 -9.83 -4.81
N PHE A 91 -1.54 -10.90 -4.03
CA PHE A 91 -2.61 -11.51 -3.26
C PHE A 91 -3.18 -10.50 -2.24
N HIS A 92 -2.31 -9.77 -1.54
CA HIS A 92 -2.72 -8.69 -0.64
C HIS A 92 -3.45 -7.58 -1.40
N LEU A 93 -2.95 -7.17 -2.56
CA LEU A 93 -3.61 -6.16 -3.39
C LEU A 93 -5.05 -6.55 -3.75
N ILE A 94 -5.26 -7.81 -4.15
CA ILE A 94 -6.60 -8.33 -4.47
C ILE A 94 -7.47 -8.36 -3.21
N THR A 95 -6.98 -8.90 -2.10
CA THR A 95 -7.77 -9.00 -0.86
C THR A 95 -8.10 -7.65 -0.24
N HIS A 96 -7.26 -6.64 -0.43
CA HIS A 96 -7.52 -5.27 0.01
C HIS A 96 -8.58 -4.56 -0.85
N ALA A 97 -8.74 -4.96 -2.10
CA ALA A 97 -9.74 -4.36 -2.99
C ALA A 97 -11.18 -4.80 -2.66
N TYR A 98 -11.35 -5.86 -1.87
CA TYR A 98 -12.63 -6.40 -1.39
C TYR A 98 -12.92 -5.96 0.05
#